data_AF-A0A813N386-F1
#
_entry.id   AF-A0A813N386-F1
#
_cell.length_a   1.000
_cell.length_b   1.000
_cell.length_c   1.000
_cell.angle_alpha   90.00
_cell.angle_beta   90.00
_cell.angle_gamma   90.00
#
_symmetry.space_group_name_H-M   'P 1'
#
loop_
_entity.id
_entity.type
_entity.pdbx_description
1 polymer ?
#
loop_
_entity_poly.entity_id
_entity_poly.type
_entity_poly.pdbx_seq_one_letter_code
_entity_poly.pdbx_strand_id
1 'polypeptide(L)'
;MASYDSVADIVRAMYVNTFGAEQQQQQQQAVDGWSLAGHIQRVLANDAEYMPYFLALLGYTFCAMTFTSQHFLARALVYGISFTIGRYIHTISYLIGDTYGRILGFLITVIVLFVISIDYVYYITKRLYNLKYNP
;
A
#
# COMPACT_ATOMS: atom_id res chain seq x y z
N MET A 1 46.94 -25.97 31.13
CA MET A 1 45.49 -26.17 30.92
C MET A 1 44.86 -24.80 30.83
N ALA A 2 44.71 -24.30 29.60
CA ALA A 2 44.14 -22.98 29.32
C ALA A 2 42.63 -23.03 29.59
N SER A 3 42.13 -22.07 30.37
CA SER A 3 40.81 -22.13 30.98
C SER A 3 39.71 -22.00 29.92
N TYR A 4 38.68 -22.85 30.05
CA TYR A 4 37.52 -22.95 29.16
C TYR A 4 36.53 -21.78 29.33
N ASP A 5 36.91 -20.73 30.05
CA ASP A 5 36.00 -19.65 30.46
C ASP A 5 35.67 -18.70 29.30
N SER A 6 36.61 -18.47 28.37
CA SER A 6 36.39 -17.48 27.31
C SER A 6 35.32 -17.91 26.29
N VAL A 7 35.22 -19.19 25.97
CA VAL A 7 34.26 -19.68 24.96
C VAL A 7 32.85 -19.72 25.54
N ALA A 8 32.72 -20.14 26.80
CA ALA A 8 31.44 -20.11 27.50
C ALA A 8 30.90 -18.69 27.64
N ASP A 9 31.76 -17.71 27.93
CA ASP A 9 31.39 -16.30 28.02
C ASP A 9 31.01 -15.70 26.65
N ILE A 10 31.72 -16.08 25.58
CA ILE A 10 31.39 -15.68 24.20
C ILE A 10 30.03 -16.24 23.77
N VAL A 11 29.76 -17.52 24.07
CA VAL A 11 28.48 -18.16 23.74
C VAL A 11 27.35 -17.54 24.56
N ARG A 12 27.59 -17.24 25.84
CA ARG A 12 26.62 -16.56 26.71
C ARG A 12 26.33 -15.14 26.25
N ALA A 13 27.34 -14.39 25.83
CA ALA A 13 27.17 -13.05 25.26
C ALA A 13 26.40 -13.08 23.93
N MET A 14 26.68 -14.04 23.06
CA MET A 14 25.89 -14.24 21.82
C MET A 14 24.44 -14.63 22.12
N TYR A 15 24.20 -15.52 23.10
CA TYR A 15 22.84 -15.93 23.45
C TYR A 15 22.04 -14.76 24.05
N VAL A 16 22.64 -13.97 24.95
CA VAL A 16 21.99 -12.78 25.54
C VAL A 16 21.78 -11.68 24.50
N ASN A 17 22.71 -11.46 23.56
CA ASN A 17 22.50 -10.48 22.50
C ASN A 17 21.45 -10.91 21.48
N THR A 18 21.41 -12.19 21.10
CA THR A 18 20.45 -12.67 20.10
C THR A 18 19.05 -12.81 20.68
N PHE A 19 18.90 -13.51 21.81
CA PHE A 19 17.58 -13.71 22.44
C PHE A 19 17.12 -12.53 23.30
N GLY A 20 18.05 -11.76 23.87
CA GLY A 20 17.73 -10.50 24.55
C GLY A 20 17.34 -9.40 23.56
N ALA A 21 17.90 -9.36 22.35
CA ALA A 21 17.42 -8.45 21.30
C ALA A 21 16.04 -8.87 20.77
N GLU A 22 15.75 -10.17 20.66
CA GLU A 22 14.41 -10.66 20.31
C GLU A 22 13.39 -10.34 21.41
N GLN A 23 13.76 -10.49 22.68
CA GLN A 23 12.91 -10.10 23.81
C GLN A 23 12.77 -8.57 23.94
N GLN A 24 13.78 -7.79 23.60
CA GLN A 24 13.69 -6.32 23.55
C GLN A 24 12.86 -5.84 22.35
N GLN A 25 12.93 -6.51 21.19
CA GLN A 25 12.06 -6.24 20.05
C GLN A 25 10.60 -6.64 20.36
N GLN A 26 10.38 -7.76 21.06
CA GLN A 26 9.04 -8.18 21.51
C GLN A 26 8.52 -7.32 22.68
N GLN A 27 9.38 -6.84 23.58
CA GLN A 27 9.00 -5.90 24.64
C GLN A 27 8.80 -4.48 24.13
N GLN A 28 9.55 -4.01 23.12
CA GLN A 28 9.21 -2.78 22.40
C GLN A 28 7.89 -2.92 21.63
N GLN A 29 7.64 -4.06 20.98
CA GLN A 29 6.33 -4.34 20.39
C GLN A 29 5.18 -4.45 21.40
N ALA A 30 5.47 -4.83 22.66
CA ALA A 30 4.47 -4.94 23.73
C ALA A 30 4.25 -3.65 24.54
N VAL A 31 5.24 -2.74 24.57
CA VAL A 31 5.13 -1.41 25.19
C VAL A 31 4.66 -0.34 24.19
N ASP A 32 4.83 -0.58 22.88
CA ASP A 32 4.22 0.18 21.79
C ASP A 32 2.76 -0.26 21.52
N GLY A 33 1.96 -0.26 22.57
CA GLY A 33 0.51 -0.22 22.43
C GLY A 33 0.10 1.07 21.72
N TRP A 34 0.13 1.06 20.39
CA TRP A 34 -0.61 2.00 19.53
C TRP A 34 -0.39 3.49 19.83
N SER A 35 0.86 3.95 19.77
CA SER A 35 1.10 5.40 19.76
C SER A 35 0.55 6.01 18.46
N LEU A 36 -0.05 7.21 18.55
CA LEU A 36 -0.56 7.95 17.39
C LEU A 36 0.50 8.12 16.30
N ALA A 37 1.76 8.30 16.70
CA ALA A 37 2.90 8.39 15.79
C ALA A 37 3.09 7.09 14.98
N GLY A 38 2.96 5.92 15.62
CA GLY A 38 3.01 4.62 14.95
C GLY A 38 1.87 4.42 13.95
N HIS A 39 0.66 4.89 14.27
CA HIS A 39 -0.47 4.85 13.32
C HIS A 39 -0.21 5.74 12.10
N ILE A 40 0.24 6.97 12.32
CA ILE A 40 0.57 7.90 11.24
C ILE A 40 1.64 7.31 10.33
N GLN A 41 2.71 6.74 10.89
CA GLN A 41 3.77 6.14 10.10
C GLN A 41 3.27 4.98 9.23
N ARG A 42 2.39 4.13 9.77
CA ARG A 42 1.80 3.01 9.00
C ARG A 42 0.86 3.50 7.90
N VAL A 43 0.07 4.55 8.15
CA VAL A 43 -0.76 5.18 7.11
C VAL A 43 0.12 5.73 6.00
N LEU A 44 1.14 6.51 6.35
CA LEU A 44 2.06 7.11 5.38
C LEU A 44 2.80 6.06 4.55
N ALA A 45 3.25 4.96 5.18
CA ALA A 45 3.87 3.85 4.46
C ALA A 45 2.89 3.21 3.47
N ASN A 46 1.63 3.04 3.86
CA ASN A 46 0.59 2.51 3.00
C ASN A 46 0.25 3.49 1.85
N ASP A 47 0.13 4.80 2.12
CA ASP A 47 -0.06 5.81 1.08
C ASP A 47 1.10 5.84 0.09
N ALA A 48 2.34 5.75 0.58
CA ALA A 48 3.54 5.72 -0.26
C ALA A 48 3.59 4.49 -1.18
N GLU A 49 2.97 3.38 -0.78
CA GLU A 49 2.84 2.20 -1.62
C GLU A 49 1.75 2.38 -2.69
N TYR A 50 0.53 2.80 -2.32
CA TYR A 50 -0.62 2.79 -3.23
C TYR A 50 -0.76 4.04 -4.11
N MET A 51 -0.30 5.21 -3.66
CA MET A 51 -0.41 6.46 -4.43
C MET A 51 0.34 6.39 -5.78
N PRO A 52 1.60 5.91 -5.86
CA PRO A 52 2.29 5.81 -7.14
C PRO A 52 1.58 4.88 -8.12
N TYR A 53 1.06 3.74 -7.66
CA TYR A 53 0.29 2.82 -8.51
C TYR A 53 -0.97 3.49 -9.06
N PHE A 54 -1.70 4.22 -8.21
CA PHE A 54 -2.88 4.96 -8.63
C PHE A 54 -2.56 6.02 -9.68
N LEU A 55 -1.55 6.85 -9.44
CA LEU A 55 -1.17 7.92 -10.36
C LEU A 55 -0.70 7.37 -11.72
N ALA A 56 0.11 6.30 -11.69
CA ALA A 56 0.56 5.64 -12.90
C ALA A 56 -0.61 5.05 -13.69
N LEU A 57 -1.48 4.27 -13.04
CA LEU A 57 -2.65 3.66 -13.67
C LEU A 57 -3.61 4.72 -14.20
N LEU A 58 -3.90 5.77 -13.43
CA LEU A 58 -4.77 6.85 -13.88
C LEU A 58 -4.20 7.54 -15.12
N GLY A 59 -2.89 7.83 -15.14
CA GLY A 59 -2.21 8.43 -16.28
C GLY A 59 -2.29 7.56 -17.54
N TYR A 60 -1.91 6.28 -17.43
CA TYR A 60 -1.96 5.33 -18.55
C TYR A 60 -3.39 5.15 -19.09
N THR A 61 -4.37 4.98 -18.20
CA THR A 61 -5.76 4.82 -18.58
C THR A 61 -6.32 6.09 -19.21
N PHE A 62 -6.01 7.26 -18.67
CA PHE A 62 -6.40 8.55 -19.24
C PHE A 62 -5.89 8.67 -20.68
N CYS A 63 -4.60 8.42 -20.91
CA CYS A 63 -4.01 8.43 -22.26
C CYS A 63 -4.61 7.37 -23.20
N ALA A 64 -5.05 6.22 -22.70
CA ALA A 64 -5.74 5.22 -23.52
C ALA A 64 -7.17 5.67 -23.90
N MET A 65 -7.88 6.30 -22.97
CA MET A 65 -9.27 6.74 -23.13
C MET A 65 -9.42 7.99 -24.02
N THR A 66 -8.48 8.93 -24.00
CA THR A 66 -8.56 10.18 -24.78
C THR A 66 -8.77 9.96 -26.27
N PHE A 67 -8.32 8.81 -26.81
CA PHE A 67 -8.46 8.46 -28.23
C PHE A 67 -9.64 7.52 -28.53
N THR A 68 -10.36 7.04 -27.52
CA THR A 68 -11.29 5.91 -27.67
C THR A 68 -12.66 6.12 -27.00
N SER A 69 -12.80 7.13 -26.13
CA SER A 69 -14.03 7.42 -25.38
C SER A 69 -14.31 8.93 -25.35
N GLN A 70 -15.58 9.32 -25.50
CA GLN A 70 -16.00 10.72 -25.38
C GLN A 70 -16.14 11.18 -23.92
N HIS A 71 -16.26 10.24 -22.97
CA HIS A 71 -16.49 10.53 -21.55
C HIS A 71 -15.25 10.28 -20.68
N PHE A 72 -14.05 10.34 -21.28
CA PHE A 72 -12.79 10.02 -20.60
C PHE A 72 -12.56 10.88 -19.34
N LEU A 73 -12.88 12.18 -19.38
CA LEU A 73 -12.69 13.10 -18.26
C LEU A 73 -13.59 12.71 -17.07
N ALA A 74 -14.87 12.44 -17.32
CA ALA A 74 -15.80 12.05 -16.27
C ALA A 74 -15.37 10.74 -15.60
N ARG A 75 -14.90 9.75 -16.39
CA ARG A 75 -14.37 8.49 -15.84
C ARG A 75 -13.13 8.70 -14.98
N ALA A 76 -12.17 9.50 -15.47
CA ALA A 76 -10.96 9.82 -14.72
C ALA A 76 -11.28 10.52 -13.38
N LEU A 77 -12.25 11.43 -13.38
CA LEU A 77 -12.73 12.09 -12.16
C LEU A 77 -13.38 11.11 -11.19
N VAL A 78 -14.22 10.18 -11.68
CA VAL A 78 -14.83 9.15 -10.82
C VAL A 78 -13.75 8.30 -10.15
N TYR A 79 -12.71 7.88 -10.87
CA TYR A 79 -11.59 7.16 -10.26
C TYR A 79 -10.86 7.98 -9.20
N GLY A 80 -10.56 9.24 -9.49
CA GLY A 80 -9.93 10.15 -8.53
C GLY A 80 -10.74 10.32 -7.25
N ILE A 81 -12.04 10.58 -7.39
CA ILE A 81 -12.95 10.77 -6.26
C ILE A 81 -13.07 9.49 -5.46
N SER A 82 -13.34 8.34 -6.10
CA SER A 82 -13.50 7.06 -5.42
C SER A 82 -12.22 6.63 -4.70
N PHE A 83 -11.05 6.80 -5.32
CA PHE A 83 -9.76 6.51 -4.69
C PHE A 83 -9.54 7.40 -3.47
N THR A 84 -9.76 8.71 -3.61
CA THR A 84 -9.58 9.69 -2.53
C THR A 84 -10.48 9.36 -1.34
N ILE A 85 -11.75 9.02 -1.58
CA ILE A 85 -12.68 8.60 -0.54
C ILE A 85 -12.17 7.33 0.18
N GLY A 86 -11.72 6.33 -0.57
CA GLY A 86 -11.16 5.10 -0.01
C GLY A 86 -9.96 5.37 0.91
N ARG A 87 -9.02 6.22 0.47
CA ARG A 87 -7.86 6.63 1.27
C ARG A 87 -8.25 7.45 2.50
N TYR A 88 -9.25 8.31 2.37
CA TYR A 88 -9.73 9.14 3.48
C TYR A 88 -10.35 8.28 4.59
N ILE A 89 -11.23 7.35 4.22
CA ILE A 89 -11.81 6.36 5.15
C ILE A 89 -10.70 5.54 5.80
N HIS A 90 -9.76 5.00 4.99
CA HIS A 90 -8.64 4.21 5.50
C HIS A 90 -7.81 4.99 6.53
N THR A 91 -7.45 6.23 6.22
CA THR A 91 -6.61 7.08 7.06
C THR A 91 -7.28 7.44 8.36
N ILE A 92 -8.53 7.94 8.31
CA ILE A 92 -9.26 8.30 9.53
C ILE A 92 -9.46 7.08 10.41
N SER A 93 -9.89 5.96 9.84
CA SER A 93 -10.09 4.72 10.59
C SER A 93 -8.80 4.24 11.25
N TYR A 94 -7.65 4.42 10.59
CA TYR A 94 -6.34 4.14 11.20
C TYR A 94 -6.04 5.05 12.40
N LEU A 95 -6.35 6.35 12.29
CA LEU A 95 -6.08 7.32 13.35
C LEU A 95 -6.95 7.10 14.59
N ILE A 96 -8.22 6.76 14.40
CA ILE A 96 -9.17 6.51 15.51
C ILE A 96 -9.11 5.06 16.04
N GLY A 97 -8.35 4.19 15.38
CA GLY A 97 -8.21 2.78 15.76
C GLY A 97 -9.36 1.86 15.34
N ASP A 98 -10.19 2.29 14.40
CA ASP A 98 -11.26 1.47 13.83
C ASP A 98 -10.69 0.46 12.80
N THR A 99 -10.71 -0.81 13.19
CA THR A 99 -10.20 -1.89 12.35
C THR A 99 -11.08 -2.16 11.13
N TYR A 100 -12.41 -2.08 11.26
CA TYR A 100 -13.32 -2.39 10.15
C TYR A 100 -13.32 -1.29 9.10
N GLY A 101 -13.34 -0.03 9.52
CA GLY A 101 -13.22 1.10 8.60
C GLY A 101 -11.88 1.12 7.87
N ARG A 102 -10.78 0.71 8.53
CA ARG A 102 -9.47 0.54 7.87
C ARG A 102 -9.54 -0.49 6.75
N ILE A 103 -10.10 -1.68 7.03
CA ILE A 103 -10.25 -2.74 6.02
C ILE A 103 -11.15 -2.28 4.88
N LEU A 104 -12.25 -1.58 5.19
CA LEU A 104 -13.18 -1.07 4.19
C LEU A 104 -12.52 -0.03 3.27
N GLY A 105 -11.82 0.96 3.83
CA GLY A 105 -11.11 1.97 3.03
C GLY A 105 -10.01 1.37 2.16
N PHE A 106 -9.29 0.37 2.70
CA PHE A 106 -8.33 -0.41 1.93
C PHE A 106 -8.99 -1.16 0.76
N LEU A 107 -10.09 -1.86 1.02
CA LEU A 107 -10.82 -2.63 0.01
C LEU A 107 -11.33 -1.72 -1.12
N ILE A 108 -11.89 -0.55 -0.80
CA ILE A 108 -12.31 0.45 -1.79
C ILE A 108 -11.12 0.85 -2.67
N THR A 109 -9.97 1.12 -2.05
CA THR A 109 -8.73 1.48 -2.77
C THR A 109 -8.33 0.40 -3.77
N VAL A 110 -8.32 -0.87 -3.33
CA VAL A 110 -7.96 -2.02 -4.19
C VAL A 110 -8.97 -2.22 -5.32
N ILE A 111 -10.27 -2.10 -5.04
CA ILE A 111 -11.32 -2.23 -6.06
C ILE A 111 -11.15 -1.14 -7.13
N VAL A 112 -10.89 0.11 -6.74
CA VAL A 112 -10.67 1.20 -7.69
C VAL A 112 -9.46 0.92 -8.57
N LEU A 113 -8.32 0.52 -7.98
CA LEU A 113 -7.12 0.15 -8.75
C LEU A 113 -7.38 -1.00 -9.73
N PHE A 114 -8.14 -2.01 -9.30
CA PHE A 114 -8.52 -3.15 -10.14
C PHE A 114 -9.40 -2.72 -11.32
N VAL A 115 -10.42 -1.89 -11.07
CA VAL A 115 -11.31 -1.37 -12.13
C VAL A 115 -10.53 -0.53 -13.13
N ILE A 116 -9.64 0.36 -12.67
CA ILE A 116 -8.78 1.16 -13.57
C ILE A 116 -7.90 0.25 -14.43
N SER A 117 -7.39 -0.84 -13.85
CA SER A 117 -6.55 -1.81 -14.58
C SER A 117 -7.32 -2.54 -15.68
N ILE A 118 -8.57 -2.95 -15.41
CA ILE A 118 -9.44 -3.55 -16.43
C ILE A 118 -9.73 -2.53 -17.54
N ASP A 119 -10.12 -1.31 -17.17
CA ASP A 119 -10.43 -0.28 -18.16
C ASP A 119 -9.21 0.04 -19.02
N TYR A 120 -8.01 0.13 -18.44
CA TYR A 120 -6.76 0.28 -19.20
C TYR A 120 -6.61 -0.79 -20.29
N VAL A 121 -6.70 -2.07 -19.90
CA VAL A 121 -6.57 -3.21 -20.82
C VAL A 121 -7.63 -3.16 -21.92
N TYR A 122 -8.87 -2.81 -21.57
CA TYR A 122 -9.95 -2.65 -22.54
C TYR A 122 -9.65 -1.54 -23.56
N TYR A 123 -9.32 -0.34 -23.10
CA TYR A 123 -9.13 0.81 -23.99
C TYR A 123 -7.86 0.70 -24.84
N ILE A 124 -6.77 0.15 -24.30
CA ILE A 124 -5.56 -0.09 -25.11
C ILE A 124 -5.82 -1.14 -26.18
N THR A 125 -6.54 -2.22 -25.86
CA THR A 125 -6.91 -3.26 -26.83
C THR A 125 -7.80 -2.69 -27.92
N LYS A 126 -8.81 -1.89 -27.54
CA LYS A 126 -9.71 -1.22 -28.49
C LYS A 126 -8.94 -0.25 -29.40
N ARG A 127 -7.99 0.49 -28.85
CA ARG A 127 -7.13 1.40 -29.63
C ARG A 127 -6.29 0.64 -30.64
N LEU A 128 -5.62 -0.44 -30.22
CA LEU A 128 -4.81 -1.27 -31.11
C LEU A 128 -5.65 -1.92 -32.21
N TYR A 129 -6.86 -2.37 -31.89
CA TYR A 129 -7.81 -2.88 -32.86
C TYR A 129 -8.18 -1.82 -33.90
N ASN A 130 -8.56 -0.61 -33.47
CA ASN A 130 -8.90 0.47 -34.39
C ASN A 130 -7.75 0.84 -35.31
N LEU A 131 -6.52 0.94 -34.79
CA LEU A 131 -5.33 1.22 -35.60
C LEU A 131 -5.03 0.15 -36.66
N LYS A 132 -5.38 -1.12 -36.39
CA LYS A 132 -5.12 -2.23 -37.30
C LYS A 132 -6.20 -2.40 -38.37
N TYR A 133 -7.46 -2.12 -38.04
CA TYR A 133 -8.61 -2.48 -38.87
C TYR A 133 -9.44 -1.28 -39.37
N ASN A 134 -9.21 -0.08 -38.85
CA ASN A 134 -9.91 1.14 -39.25
C ASN A 134 -8.93 2.35 -39.26
N PRO A 135 -7.95 2.34 -40.18
CA PRO A 135 -6.85 3.31 -40.21
C PRO A 135 -7.28 4.74 -40.55
#